data_AF-A0AAE1RPD1-F1
#
_entry.id   AF-A0AAE1RPD1-F1
#
_cell.length_a   1.000
_cell.length_b   1.000
_cell.length_c   1.000
_cell.angle_alpha   90.00
_cell.angle_beta   90.00
_cell.angle_gamma   90.00
#
_symmetry.space_group_name_H-M   'P 1'
#
loop_
_entity.id
_entity.type
_entity.pdbx_description
1 polymer ?
#
loop_
_entity_poly.entity_id
_entity_poly.type
_entity_poly.pdbx_seq_one_letter_code
_entity_poly.pdbx_strand_id
1 'polypeptide(L)'
;MEVVEGQGSAAAPPAYTLQPSRLASEDILFCVDVDNESLIEMKVSTAGGRPYTRLDSIKQAILLFVNAKLTINPDHRFAFAGLGKSAFSVRKEFTSEIDSVISACRGISAVDAPSGHADLTQLFRVAAHEAKKSCAQNRILRVILLYCRSSIPPQHQWPATQKLFTLDVVYLHDKPGPDNCPQKVYDGLVEALEHVSEYEGYIFESGQGLTRVLFRHMCTLLSHPQQRCVQDDLDIPKSLTKKTAVADSAPADENAVVSSQ
;
A
#
# COMPACT_ATOMS: atom_id res chain seq x y z
N MET A 1 -43.90 46.73 -37.52
CA MET A 1 -42.64 46.05 -37.88
C MET A 1 -41.90 45.85 -36.58
N GLU A 2 -41.79 44.59 -36.17
CA GLU A 2 -41.20 44.15 -34.91
C GLU A 2 -39.76 44.66 -34.76
N VAL A 3 -39.45 45.18 -33.58
CA VAL A 3 -38.08 45.37 -33.13
C VAL A 3 -37.69 44.07 -32.44
N VAL A 4 -36.88 43.26 -33.11
CA VAL A 4 -36.29 42.04 -32.56
C VAL A 4 -35.20 42.45 -31.58
N GLU A 5 -35.42 42.21 -30.29
CA GLU A 5 -34.41 42.32 -29.25
C GLU A 5 -33.30 41.30 -29.47
N GLY A 6 -32.06 41.81 -29.50
CA GLY A 6 -30.85 41.01 -29.65
C GLY A 6 -30.66 40.07 -28.46
N GLN A 7 -30.46 38.79 -28.81
CA GLN A 7 -30.06 37.69 -27.94
C GLN A 7 -29.04 38.11 -26.88
N GLY A 8 -29.43 37.90 -25.62
CA GLY A 8 -28.51 37.94 -24.49
C GLY A 8 -27.36 36.96 -24.71
N SER A 9 -26.14 37.49 -24.60
CA SER A 9 -24.91 36.72 -24.60
C SER A 9 -24.96 35.73 -23.44
N ALA A 10 -25.15 34.45 -23.74
CA ALA A 10 -25.09 33.38 -22.76
C ALA A 10 -23.66 33.35 -22.19
N ALA A 11 -23.53 33.72 -20.92
CA ALA A 11 -22.25 33.67 -20.20
C ALA A 11 -21.67 32.25 -20.31
N ALA A 12 -20.42 32.16 -20.75
CA ALA A 12 -19.69 30.89 -20.80
C ALA A 12 -19.73 30.21 -19.42
N PRO A 13 -19.88 28.88 -19.35
CA PRO A 13 -19.89 28.17 -18.08
C PRO A 13 -18.60 28.50 -17.32
N PRO A 14 -18.69 28.72 -15.99
CA PRO A 14 -17.53 29.09 -15.19
C PRO A 14 -16.46 28.01 -15.35
N ALA A 15 -15.22 28.44 -15.60
CA ALA A 15 -14.09 27.54 -15.71
C ALA A 15 -13.99 26.69 -14.43
N TYR A 16 -13.93 25.38 -14.61
CA TYR A 16 -13.77 24.44 -13.50
C TYR A 16 -12.55 24.85 -12.66
N THR A 17 -12.82 25.25 -11.42
CA THR A 17 -11.80 25.71 -10.48
C THR A 17 -11.86 24.82 -9.24
N LEU A 18 -10.79 24.06 -9.00
CA LEU A 18 -10.66 23.28 -7.77
C LEU A 18 -10.42 24.21 -6.59
N GLN A 19 -11.21 24.05 -5.53
CA GLN A 19 -10.96 24.75 -4.28
C GLN A 19 -9.64 24.27 -3.68
N PRO A 20 -8.70 25.16 -3.31
CA PRO A 20 -7.49 24.76 -2.62
C PRO A 20 -7.83 24.09 -1.29
N SER A 21 -7.54 22.80 -1.16
CA SER A 21 -7.60 22.09 0.12
C SER A 21 -6.17 21.86 0.62
N ARG A 22 -5.94 22.14 1.91
CA ARG A 22 -4.69 21.76 2.57
C ARG A 22 -4.86 20.35 3.10
N LEU A 23 -3.92 19.49 2.75
CA LEU A 23 -3.83 18.17 3.35
C LEU A 23 -3.16 18.28 4.71
N ALA A 24 -3.61 17.48 5.66
CA ALA A 24 -2.92 17.35 6.93
C ALA A 24 -1.55 16.70 6.74
N SER A 25 -0.57 17.05 7.56
CA SER A 25 0.66 16.26 7.61
C SER A 25 0.38 14.91 8.27
N GLU A 26 0.95 13.84 7.72
CA GLU A 26 0.83 12.48 8.24
C GLU A 26 1.89 12.18 9.32
N ASP A 27 1.44 11.52 10.39
CA ASP A 27 2.26 10.64 11.21
C ASP A 27 2.07 9.20 10.70
N ILE A 28 3.15 8.54 10.30
CA ILE A 28 3.11 7.23 9.65
C ILE A 28 3.79 6.19 10.53
N LEU A 29 3.03 5.22 11.03
CA LEU A 29 3.54 4.08 11.79
C LEU A 29 3.71 2.88 10.85
N PHE A 30 4.96 2.48 10.62
CA PHE A 30 5.25 1.20 9.97
C PHE A 30 5.17 0.07 10.99
N CYS A 31 4.41 -0.98 10.69
CA CYS A 31 4.41 -2.22 11.44
C CYS A 31 4.86 -3.36 10.52
N VAL A 32 5.95 -4.04 10.87
CA VAL A 32 6.53 -5.12 10.05
C VAL A 32 6.34 -6.45 10.75
N ASP A 33 5.69 -7.42 10.10
CA ASP A 33 5.65 -8.79 10.56
C ASP A 33 7.06 -9.41 10.50
N VAL A 34 7.53 -9.83 11.67
CA VAL A 34 8.89 -10.33 11.89
C VAL A 34 8.94 -11.84 12.07
N ASP A 35 7.90 -12.56 11.67
CA ASP A 35 7.91 -14.02 11.65
C ASP A 35 8.95 -14.60 10.69
N ASN A 36 9.24 -15.89 10.81
CA ASN A 36 10.17 -16.61 9.94
C ASN A 36 9.79 -16.53 8.46
N GLU A 37 8.49 -16.43 8.13
CA GLU A 37 8.07 -16.21 6.74
C GLU A 37 8.60 -14.88 6.15
N SER A 38 8.99 -13.91 6.99
CA SER A 38 9.67 -12.68 6.53
C SER A 38 11.11 -12.93 6.06
N LEU A 39 11.72 -14.07 6.42
CA LEU A 39 13.07 -14.46 5.99
C LEU A 39 13.07 -15.21 4.64
N ILE A 40 11.90 -15.47 4.05
CA ILE A 40 11.82 -16.15 2.74
C ILE A 40 12.45 -15.27 1.66
N GLU A 41 13.25 -15.89 0.79
CA GLU A 41 13.93 -15.20 -0.29
C GLU A 41 12.94 -14.65 -1.33
N MET A 42 13.18 -13.41 -1.73
CA MET A 42 12.49 -12.77 -2.84
C MET A 42 13.29 -12.93 -4.13
N LYS A 43 12.57 -13.13 -5.23
CA LYS A 43 13.13 -13.18 -6.57
C LYS A 43 13.54 -11.77 -7.00
N VAL A 44 14.81 -11.61 -7.33
CA VAL A 44 15.38 -10.38 -7.90
C VAL A 44 15.42 -10.52 -9.41
N SER A 45 15.00 -9.48 -10.16
CA SER A 45 15.03 -9.51 -11.64
C SER A 45 16.43 -9.34 -12.24
N THR A 46 17.50 -9.21 -11.44
CA THR A 46 18.87 -8.99 -11.92
C THR A 46 19.74 -10.21 -11.60
N ALA A 47 20.41 -10.75 -12.62
CA ALA A 47 21.30 -11.90 -12.50
C ALA A 47 22.51 -11.59 -11.59
N GLY A 48 22.76 -12.44 -10.58
CA GLY A 48 24.05 -12.52 -9.88
C GLY A 48 24.18 -11.81 -8.52
N GLY A 49 23.10 -11.37 -7.89
CA GLY A 49 23.13 -10.76 -6.55
C GLY A 49 22.96 -11.75 -5.38
N ARG A 50 23.34 -11.33 -4.17
CA ARG A 50 22.97 -12.02 -2.92
C ARG A 50 21.43 -12.13 -2.85
N PRO A 51 20.86 -13.28 -2.45
CA PRO A 51 19.43 -13.37 -2.25
C PRO A 51 18.99 -12.41 -1.15
N TYR A 52 17.93 -11.63 -1.43
CA TYR A 52 17.31 -10.73 -0.45
C TYR A 52 16.07 -11.40 0.12
N THR A 53 15.91 -11.35 1.44
CA THR A 53 14.69 -11.83 2.09
C THR A 53 13.54 -10.84 1.89
N ARG A 54 12.30 -11.24 2.22
CA ARG A 54 11.16 -10.31 2.31
C ARG A 54 11.48 -9.17 3.27
N LEU A 55 12.04 -9.48 4.43
CA LEU A 55 12.41 -8.51 5.45
C LEU A 55 13.47 -7.51 4.94
N ASP A 56 14.51 -7.97 4.24
CA ASP A 56 15.50 -7.08 3.64
C ASP A 56 14.86 -6.15 2.61
N SER A 57 14.00 -6.70 1.76
CA SER A 57 13.30 -5.94 0.71
C SER A 57 12.33 -4.93 1.30
N ILE A 58 11.62 -5.29 2.37
CA ILE A 58 10.74 -4.39 3.14
C ILE A 58 11.53 -3.22 3.70
N LYS A 59 12.69 -3.45 4.34
CA LYS A 59 13.54 -2.38 4.87
C LYS A 59 13.97 -1.41 3.77
N GLN A 60 14.38 -1.91 2.62
CA GLN A 60 14.74 -1.06 1.48
C GLN A 60 13.54 -0.27 0.92
N ALA A 61 12.37 -0.90 0.85
CA ALA A 61 11.16 -0.24 0.35
C ALA A 61 10.64 0.84 1.32
N ILE A 62 10.76 0.63 2.64
CA ILE A 62 10.49 1.65 3.66
C ILE A 62 11.44 2.84 3.50
N LEU A 63 12.74 2.61 3.32
CA LEU A 63 13.70 3.70 3.13
C LEU A 63 13.38 4.52 1.88
N LEU A 64 13.05 3.87 0.76
CA LEU A 64 12.59 4.57 -0.45
C LEU A 64 11.33 5.38 -0.19
N PHE A 65 10.33 4.77 0.47
CA PHE A 65 9.07 5.43 0.80
C PHE A 65 9.31 6.69 1.62
N VAL A 66 10.07 6.60 2.72
CA VAL A 66 10.32 7.72 3.63
C VAL A 66 11.00 8.88 2.90
N ASN A 67 12.05 8.61 2.12
CA ASN A 67 12.74 9.64 1.35
C ASN A 67 11.81 10.34 0.36
N ALA A 68 11.02 9.56 -0.39
CA ALA A 68 10.07 10.10 -1.34
C ALA A 68 8.95 10.91 -0.64
N LYS A 69 8.44 10.40 0.49
CA LYS A 69 7.35 11.05 1.24
C LYS A 69 7.79 12.36 1.88
N LEU A 70 9.01 12.43 2.42
CA LEU A 70 9.60 13.68 2.92
C LEU A 70 9.90 14.68 1.80
N THR A 71 10.24 14.20 0.60
CA THR A 71 10.39 15.07 -0.57
C THR A 71 9.07 15.73 -0.97
N ILE A 72 7.94 15.01 -0.82
CA ILE A 72 6.60 15.55 -1.07
C ILE A 72 6.20 16.57 0.01
N ASN A 73 6.42 16.25 1.28
CA ASN A 73 6.20 17.16 2.40
C ASN A 73 7.16 16.81 3.56
N PRO A 74 8.09 17.72 3.91
CA PRO A 74 9.10 17.45 4.94
C PRO A 74 8.52 17.39 6.36
N ASP A 75 7.28 17.85 6.56
CA ASP A 75 6.62 17.83 7.86
C ASP A 75 6.01 16.45 8.19
N HIS A 76 6.06 15.46 7.29
CA HIS A 76 5.70 14.07 7.61
C HIS A 76 6.67 13.45 8.64
N ARG A 77 6.15 12.59 9.53
CA ARG A 77 6.95 11.92 10.57
C ARG A 77 6.68 10.43 10.60
N PHE A 78 7.66 9.64 11.06
CA PHE A 78 7.64 8.19 11.00
C PHE A 78 7.97 7.53 12.34
N ALA A 79 7.26 6.45 12.66
CA ALA A 79 7.54 5.56 13.79
C ALA A 79 7.53 4.09 13.32
N PHE A 80 8.08 3.18 14.14
CA PHE A 80 8.34 1.80 13.72
C PHE A 80 7.97 0.80 14.80
N ALA A 81 7.27 -0.26 14.39
CA ALA A 81 6.90 -1.40 15.21
C ALA A 81 7.20 -2.72 14.48
N GLY A 82 7.42 -3.77 15.25
CA GLY A 82 7.44 -5.15 14.77
C GLY A 82 6.19 -5.89 15.22
N LEU A 83 5.78 -6.91 14.46
CA LEU A 83 4.69 -7.81 14.79
C LEU A 83 5.24 -9.24 14.93
N GLY A 84 5.35 -9.68 16.18
CA GLY A 84 5.60 -11.09 16.54
C GLY A 84 4.25 -11.74 16.91
N LYS A 85 4.14 -12.28 18.13
CA LYS A 85 2.82 -12.70 18.66
C LYS A 85 1.85 -11.52 18.77
N SER A 86 2.38 -10.38 19.18
CA SER A 86 1.69 -9.10 19.26
C SER A 86 2.65 -8.00 18.82
N ALA A 87 2.13 -6.80 18.60
CA ALA A 87 2.93 -5.66 18.18
C ALA A 87 3.84 -5.15 19.32
N PHE A 88 5.09 -4.84 18.99
CA PHE A 88 6.06 -4.23 19.87
C PHE A 88 6.72 -3.02 19.19
N SER A 89 7.07 -2.02 19.98
CA SER A 89 7.70 -0.80 19.46
C SER A 89 9.18 -1.07 19.15
N VAL A 90 9.60 -0.73 17.93
CA VAL A 90 11.03 -0.65 17.55
C VAL A 90 11.53 0.77 17.76
N ARG A 91 10.68 1.76 17.42
CA ARG A 91 10.88 3.18 17.75
C ARG A 91 9.52 3.81 18.03
N LYS A 92 9.38 4.39 19.22
CA LYS A 92 8.11 4.95 19.70
C LYS A 92 7.88 6.37 19.22
N GLU A 93 8.93 7.19 19.20
CA GLU A 93 8.85 8.60 18.84
C GLU A 93 8.89 8.81 17.33
N PHE A 94 7.89 9.54 16.83
CA PHE A 94 7.81 9.99 15.45
C PHE A 94 8.99 10.91 15.10
N THR A 95 9.59 10.70 13.94
CA THR A 95 10.76 11.46 13.45
C THR A 95 10.70 11.70 11.95
N SER A 96 11.29 12.80 11.49
CA SER A 96 11.53 13.09 10.07
C SER A 96 13.00 12.86 9.68
N GLU A 97 13.84 12.43 10.61
CA GLU A 97 15.28 12.29 10.41
C GLU A 97 15.62 10.93 9.78
N ILE A 98 16.28 10.97 8.62
CA ILE A 98 16.63 9.78 7.84
C ILE A 98 17.52 8.82 8.63
N ASP A 99 18.50 9.32 9.39
CA ASP A 99 19.39 8.48 10.20
C ASP A 99 18.63 7.72 11.30
N SER A 100 17.61 8.36 11.88
CA SER A 100 16.74 7.71 12.87
C SER A 100 15.90 6.61 12.23
N VAL A 101 15.44 6.81 10.99
CA VAL A 101 14.71 5.80 10.20
C VAL A 101 15.62 4.63 9.83
N ILE A 102 16.86 4.90 9.39
CA ILE A 102 17.85 3.86 9.07
C ILE A 102 18.15 3.02 10.32
N SER A 103 18.35 3.68 11.47
CA SER A 103 18.58 3.00 12.75
C SER A 103 17.38 2.12 13.14
N ALA A 104 16.16 2.63 13.02
CA ALA A 104 14.95 1.85 13.29
C ALA A 104 14.83 0.64 12.36
N CYS A 105 15.06 0.81 11.05
CA CYS A 105 15.04 -0.30 10.09
C CYS A 105 16.09 -1.38 10.40
N ARG A 106 17.26 -1.00 10.91
CA ARG A 106 18.28 -1.95 11.37
C ARG A 106 17.82 -2.73 12.61
N GLY A 107 17.04 -2.09 13.49
CA GLY A 107 16.49 -2.72 14.70
C GLY A 107 15.32 -3.67 14.46
N ILE A 108 14.71 -3.68 13.26
CA ILE A 108 13.68 -4.65 12.90
C ILE A 108 14.38 -5.97 12.56
N SER A 109 14.20 -7.00 13.37
CA SER A 109 14.78 -8.33 13.16
C SER A 109 13.71 -9.40 13.28
N ALA A 110 13.88 -10.49 12.52
CA ALA A 110 13.01 -11.65 12.65
C ALA A 110 13.08 -12.23 14.07
N VAL A 111 11.97 -12.79 14.56
CA VAL A 111 11.95 -13.52 15.83
C VAL A 111 12.57 -14.91 15.65
N ASP A 112 13.20 -15.43 16.71
CA ASP A 112 13.92 -16.72 16.63
C ASP A 112 13.00 -17.94 16.46
N ALA A 113 11.72 -17.81 16.78
CA ALA A 113 10.74 -18.89 16.71
C ALA A 113 9.44 -18.42 16.03
N PRO A 114 8.82 -19.26 15.17
CA PRO A 114 7.55 -18.95 14.54
C PRO A 114 6.50 -18.63 15.60
N SER A 115 5.74 -17.58 15.38
CA SER A 115 4.64 -17.23 16.28
C SER A 115 3.34 -17.79 15.73
N GLY A 116 2.76 -18.78 16.43
CA GLY A 116 1.46 -19.38 16.08
C GLY A 116 0.26 -18.44 16.17
N HIS A 117 0.47 -17.15 16.44
CA HIS A 117 -0.58 -16.14 16.54
C HIS A 117 -0.08 -14.80 16.00
N ALA A 118 -0.97 -14.03 15.37
CA ALA A 118 -0.71 -12.65 14.96
C ALA A 118 -1.81 -11.74 15.51
N ASP A 119 -1.63 -11.22 16.73
CA ASP A 119 -2.60 -10.36 17.40
C ASP A 119 -2.32 -8.86 17.16
N LEU A 120 -3.18 -8.23 16.37
CA LEU A 120 -3.14 -6.80 16.04
C LEU A 120 -3.74 -5.90 17.12
N THR A 121 -4.35 -6.45 18.18
CA THR A 121 -5.01 -5.67 19.23
C THR A 121 -4.09 -4.61 19.83
N GLN A 122 -2.84 -4.97 20.13
CA GLN A 122 -1.89 -4.02 20.68
C GLN A 122 -1.46 -2.95 19.68
N LEU A 123 -1.34 -3.31 18.39
CA LEU A 123 -1.07 -2.34 17.32
C LEU A 123 -2.18 -1.29 17.28
N PHE A 124 -3.44 -1.74 17.29
CA PHE A 124 -4.59 -0.84 17.21
C PHE A 124 -4.72 0.06 18.44
N ARG A 125 -4.42 -0.45 19.64
CA ARG A 125 -4.37 0.38 20.86
C ARG A 125 -3.32 1.49 20.76
N VAL A 126 -2.12 1.15 20.30
CA VAL A 126 -1.04 2.12 20.10
C VAL A 126 -1.42 3.13 19.02
N ALA A 127 -1.91 2.67 17.87
CA ALA A 127 -2.32 3.52 16.78
C ALA A 127 -3.46 4.48 17.19
N ALA A 128 -4.51 4.00 17.84
CA ALA A 128 -5.59 4.85 18.32
C ALA A 128 -5.12 5.92 19.33
N HIS A 129 -4.16 5.57 20.19
CA HIS A 129 -3.58 6.54 21.13
C HIS A 129 -2.76 7.61 20.41
N GLU A 130 -1.89 7.21 19.48
CA GLU A 130 -1.09 8.15 18.71
C GLU A 130 -1.95 9.00 17.76
N ALA A 131 -3.03 8.44 17.20
CA ALA A 131 -3.97 9.17 16.35
C ALA A 131 -4.62 10.35 17.07
N LYS A 132 -5.02 10.17 18.33
CA LYS A 132 -5.58 11.27 19.13
C LYS A 132 -4.55 12.39 19.35
N LYS A 133 -3.26 12.04 19.53
CA LYS A 133 -2.19 13.03 19.65
C LYS A 133 -1.90 13.74 18.33
N SER A 134 -1.85 13.00 17.22
CA SER A 134 -1.69 13.55 15.87
C SER A 134 -2.83 14.53 15.56
N CYS A 135 -4.07 14.14 15.83
CA CYS A 135 -5.24 15.00 15.63
C CYS A 135 -5.15 16.30 16.46
N ALA A 136 -4.68 16.24 17.71
CA ALA A 136 -4.46 17.42 18.53
C ALA A 136 -3.39 18.38 17.97
N GLN A 137 -2.55 17.90 17.05
CA GLN A 137 -1.54 18.68 16.32
C GLN A 137 -1.99 19.02 14.89
N ASN A 138 -3.26 18.80 14.53
CA ASN A 138 -3.80 18.98 13.18
C ASN A 138 -3.11 18.09 12.12
N ARG A 139 -2.83 16.85 12.52
CA ARG A 139 -2.19 15.80 11.73
C ARG A 139 -3.08 14.56 11.70
N ILE A 140 -2.90 13.71 10.69
CA ILE A 140 -3.57 12.40 10.63
C ILE A 140 -2.58 11.28 10.95
N LEU A 141 -3.07 10.18 11.53
CA LEU A 141 -2.28 8.97 11.70
C LEU A 141 -2.62 7.95 10.63
N ARG A 142 -1.56 7.39 10.03
CA ARG A 142 -1.62 6.29 9.10
C ARG A 142 -0.75 5.14 9.59
N VAL A 143 -1.27 3.92 9.52
CA VAL A 143 -0.53 2.69 9.80
C VAL A 143 -0.30 1.96 8.48
N ILE A 144 0.93 1.56 8.21
CA ILE A 144 1.26 0.69 7.07
C ILE A 144 1.77 -0.63 7.64
N LEU A 145 0.94 -1.68 7.52
CA LEU A 145 1.23 -3.04 7.97
C LEU A 145 1.84 -3.85 6.82
N LEU A 146 3.05 -4.37 7.03
CA LEU A 146 3.74 -5.28 6.11
C LEU A 146 3.64 -6.70 6.69
N TYR A 147 2.67 -7.48 6.21
CA TYR A 147 2.31 -8.79 6.75
C TYR A 147 2.95 -9.92 5.91
N CYS A 148 3.55 -10.92 6.57
CA CYS A 148 4.35 -11.95 5.87
C CYS A 148 3.88 -13.38 6.08
N ARG A 149 3.04 -13.67 7.09
CA ARG A 149 2.58 -15.03 7.36
C ARG A 149 1.50 -15.47 6.37
N SER A 150 1.69 -16.64 5.76
CA SER A 150 0.72 -17.22 4.82
C SER A 150 -0.21 -18.24 5.47
N SER A 151 0.12 -18.70 6.68
CA SER A 151 -0.58 -19.78 7.39
C SER A 151 -1.45 -19.29 8.56
N ILE A 152 -1.31 -18.03 8.97
CA ILE A 152 -1.91 -17.50 10.20
C ILE A 152 -2.70 -16.24 9.86
N PRO A 153 -4.04 -16.25 9.97
CA PRO A 153 -4.81 -15.03 9.85
C PRO A 153 -4.55 -14.08 11.03
N PRO A 154 -4.54 -12.75 10.81
CA PRO A 154 -4.48 -11.81 11.91
C PRO A 154 -5.74 -11.92 12.78
N GLN A 155 -5.58 -11.65 14.07
CA GLN A 155 -6.69 -11.56 15.02
C GLN A 155 -6.64 -10.21 15.72
N HIS A 156 -7.81 -9.69 16.11
CA HIS A 156 -7.87 -8.50 16.94
C HIS A 156 -9.13 -8.45 17.79
N GLN A 157 -9.05 -7.72 18.90
CA GLN A 157 -10.18 -7.33 19.72
C GLN A 157 -10.27 -5.81 19.71
N TRP A 158 -11.08 -5.27 18.80
CA TRP A 158 -11.22 -3.83 18.59
C TRP A 158 -12.68 -3.42 18.45
N PRO A 159 -13.15 -2.36 19.13
CA PRO A 159 -14.52 -1.88 18.96
C PRO A 159 -14.77 -1.36 17.54
N ALA A 160 -15.83 -1.83 16.88
CA ALA A 160 -16.19 -1.44 15.50
C ALA A 160 -16.46 0.06 15.31
N THR A 161 -16.72 0.79 16.40
CA THR A 161 -17.02 2.22 16.38
C THR A 161 -15.77 3.11 16.34
N GLN A 162 -14.56 2.56 16.49
CA GLN A 162 -13.33 3.33 16.60
C GLN A 162 -12.50 3.30 15.32
N LYS A 163 -12.81 4.24 14.42
CA LYS A 163 -12.04 4.53 13.20
C LYS A 163 -11.26 5.82 13.37
N LEU A 164 -10.07 5.72 13.97
CA LEU A 164 -9.26 6.88 14.40
C LEU A 164 -8.00 7.10 13.54
N PHE A 165 -7.62 6.11 12.74
CA PHE A 165 -6.43 6.15 11.89
C PHE A 165 -6.74 5.43 10.60
N THR A 166 -5.89 5.55 9.59
CA THR A 166 -6.04 4.76 8.34
C THR A 166 -5.09 3.58 8.36
N LEU A 167 -5.55 2.37 8.04
CA LEU A 167 -4.71 1.19 7.88
C LEU A 167 -4.50 0.89 6.40
N ASP A 168 -3.24 0.77 5.98
CA ASP A 168 -2.86 0.13 4.74
C ASP A 168 -2.13 -1.17 5.02
N VAL A 169 -2.29 -2.14 4.12
CA VAL A 169 -1.69 -3.46 4.23
C VAL A 169 -0.91 -3.79 2.95
N VAL A 170 0.31 -4.29 3.12
CA VAL A 170 1.05 -4.99 2.08
C VAL A 170 1.26 -6.42 2.56
N TYR A 171 0.58 -7.36 1.91
CA TYR A 171 0.60 -8.77 2.22
C TYR A 171 1.56 -9.52 1.29
N LEU A 172 2.66 -10.02 1.84
CA LEU A 172 3.63 -10.82 1.11
C LEU A 172 3.51 -12.27 1.56
N HIS A 173 3.28 -13.18 0.62
CA HIS A 173 3.04 -14.59 0.95
C HIS A 173 3.57 -15.52 -0.13
N ASP A 174 3.60 -16.81 0.16
CA ASP A 174 3.78 -17.82 -0.87
C ASP A 174 2.44 -18.22 -1.47
N LYS A 175 2.49 -18.84 -2.65
CA LYS A 175 1.30 -19.40 -3.27
C LYS A 175 0.63 -20.42 -2.33
N PRO A 176 -0.71 -20.60 -2.46
CA PRO A 176 -1.41 -21.64 -1.71
C PRO A 176 -0.75 -23.01 -1.84
N GLY A 177 -0.59 -23.68 -0.72
CA GLY A 177 -0.02 -25.01 -0.56
C GLY A 177 -0.67 -25.74 0.62
N PRO A 178 -0.25 -26.97 0.93
CA PRO A 178 -0.86 -27.78 1.99
C PRO A 178 -0.70 -27.18 3.39
N ASP A 179 0.36 -26.40 3.60
CA ASP A 179 0.77 -25.88 4.92
C ASP A 179 0.40 -24.40 5.14
N ASN A 180 -0.33 -23.77 4.20
CA ASN A 180 -0.72 -22.37 4.32
C ASN A 180 -2.16 -22.11 3.85
N CYS A 181 -2.67 -20.91 4.14
CA CYS A 181 -4.03 -20.51 3.80
C CYS A 181 -4.13 -19.02 3.42
N PRO A 182 -3.38 -18.54 2.41
CA PRO A 182 -3.22 -17.12 2.14
C PRO A 182 -4.54 -16.39 1.84
N GLN A 183 -5.55 -17.06 1.28
CA GLN A 183 -6.88 -16.46 1.11
C GLN A 183 -7.52 -16.11 2.46
N LYS A 184 -7.49 -17.03 3.44
CA LYS A 184 -8.05 -16.77 4.77
C LYS A 184 -7.31 -15.65 5.50
N VAL A 185 -5.99 -15.55 5.26
CA VAL A 185 -5.18 -14.46 5.79
C VAL A 185 -5.56 -13.13 5.14
N TYR A 186 -5.69 -13.11 3.81
CA TYR A 186 -6.13 -11.94 3.07
C TYR A 186 -7.49 -11.44 3.56
N ASP A 187 -8.47 -12.34 3.67
CA ASP A 187 -9.83 -12.01 4.16
C ASP A 187 -9.77 -11.37 5.56
N GLY A 188 -8.96 -11.93 6.47
CA GLY A 188 -8.78 -11.36 7.81
C GLY A 188 -8.05 -10.01 7.82
N LEU A 189 -7.14 -9.77 6.86
CA LEU A 189 -6.49 -8.47 6.70
C LEU A 189 -7.45 -7.42 6.13
N VAL A 190 -8.33 -7.80 5.19
CA VAL A 190 -9.40 -6.94 4.67
C VAL A 190 -10.36 -6.55 5.79
N GLU A 191 -10.84 -7.52 6.56
CA GLU A 191 -11.73 -7.27 7.70
C GLU A 191 -11.08 -6.29 8.69
N ALA A 192 -9.82 -6.54 9.07
CA ALA A 192 -9.09 -5.67 9.98
C ALA A 192 -8.95 -4.23 9.43
N LEU A 193 -8.67 -4.07 8.14
CA LEU A 193 -8.54 -2.79 7.45
C LEU A 193 -9.87 -2.03 7.43
N GLU A 194 -10.97 -2.67 7.04
CA GLU A 194 -12.30 -2.06 6.98
C GLU A 194 -12.78 -1.62 8.38
N HIS A 195 -12.41 -2.39 9.40
CA HIS A 195 -12.86 -2.18 10.78
C HIS A 195 -12.23 -0.95 11.44
N VAL A 196 -10.98 -0.61 11.10
CA VAL A 196 -10.22 0.45 11.80
C VAL A 196 -10.00 1.72 10.99
N SER A 197 -10.15 1.69 9.67
CA SER A 197 -9.72 2.79 8.80
C SER A 197 -10.70 3.97 8.79
N GLU A 198 -10.20 5.17 9.10
CA GLU A 198 -10.92 6.46 9.02
C GLU A 198 -11.12 6.91 7.56
N TYR A 199 -10.04 6.91 6.78
CA TYR A 199 -10.09 7.10 5.33
C TYR A 199 -10.01 5.75 4.63
N GLU A 200 -10.23 5.72 3.31
CA GLU A 200 -10.03 4.51 2.51
C GLU A 200 -8.66 3.90 2.79
N GLY A 201 -8.62 2.65 3.23
CA GLY A 201 -7.40 1.87 3.41
C GLY A 201 -7.11 1.06 2.15
N TYR A 202 -5.83 0.90 1.78
CA TYR A 202 -5.42 0.07 0.66
C TYR A 202 -4.81 -1.24 1.15
N ILE A 203 -5.12 -2.33 0.45
CA ILE A 203 -4.52 -3.65 0.64
C ILE A 203 -3.92 -4.16 -0.68
N PHE A 204 -2.63 -4.47 -0.65
CA PHE A 204 -1.92 -5.06 -1.80
C PHE A 204 -1.36 -6.42 -1.43
N GLU A 205 -1.51 -7.41 -2.30
CA GLU A 205 -0.93 -8.74 -2.10
C GLU A 205 0.14 -9.10 -3.16
N SER A 206 1.09 -9.95 -2.78
CA SER A 206 2.07 -10.52 -3.70
C SER A 206 2.47 -11.94 -3.29
N GLY A 207 1.94 -12.92 -4.04
CA GLY A 207 2.28 -14.36 -3.91
C GLY A 207 3.49 -14.82 -4.72
N GLN A 208 4.12 -13.94 -5.51
CA GLN A 208 5.18 -14.33 -6.47
C GLN A 208 6.60 -14.12 -5.94
N GLY A 209 6.75 -13.38 -4.83
CA GLY A 209 8.03 -13.04 -4.24
C GLY A 209 8.89 -12.09 -5.09
N LEU A 210 8.33 -11.36 -6.06
CA LEU A 210 9.11 -10.40 -6.87
C LEU A 210 9.34 -9.10 -6.10
N THR A 211 10.60 -8.70 -5.88
CA THR A 211 10.93 -7.46 -5.16
C THR A 211 10.31 -6.23 -5.81
N ARG A 212 10.37 -6.13 -7.15
CA ARG A 212 9.80 -5.02 -7.91
C ARG A 212 8.31 -4.79 -7.64
N VAL A 213 7.55 -5.85 -7.34
CA VAL A 213 6.12 -5.74 -7.03
C VAL A 213 5.91 -5.05 -5.68
N LEU A 214 6.69 -5.42 -4.66
CA LEU A 214 6.68 -4.72 -3.36
C LEU A 214 7.00 -3.23 -3.52
N PHE A 215 8.07 -2.88 -4.24
CA PHE A 215 8.42 -1.47 -4.47
C PHE A 215 7.30 -0.71 -5.18
N ARG A 216 6.65 -1.32 -6.18
CA ARG A 216 5.49 -0.71 -6.85
C ARG A 216 4.36 -0.42 -5.86
N HIS A 217 3.99 -1.38 -5.02
CA HIS A 217 2.94 -1.18 -4.00
C HIS A 217 3.30 -0.06 -3.02
N MET A 218 4.54 -0.04 -2.53
CA MET A 218 5.01 1.03 -1.64
C MET A 218 4.99 2.40 -2.33
N CYS A 219 5.32 2.49 -3.63
CA CYS A 219 5.18 3.73 -4.39
C CYS A 219 3.72 4.17 -4.53
N THR A 220 2.77 3.25 -4.78
CA THR A 220 1.34 3.58 -4.81
C THR A 220 0.85 4.11 -3.46
N LEU A 221 1.37 3.56 -2.37
CA LEU A 221 1.09 4.03 -1.02
C LEU A 221 1.67 5.42 -0.71
N LEU A 222 2.52 6.02 -1.55
CA LEU A 222 2.93 7.42 -1.35
C LEU A 222 1.76 8.41 -1.42
N SER A 223 0.67 8.02 -2.08
CA SER A 223 -0.56 8.80 -2.13
C SER A 223 -1.08 9.15 -0.72
N HIS A 224 -1.56 10.38 -0.55
CA HIS A 224 -2.07 10.86 0.72
C HIS A 224 -3.48 10.30 0.98
N PRO A 225 -3.82 9.81 2.19
CA PRO A 225 -5.14 9.24 2.48
C PRO A 225 -6.32 10.16 2.14
N GLN A 226 -6.18 11.46 2.38
CA GLN A 226 -7.21 12.48 2.05
C GLN A 226 -7.31 12.84 0.55
N GLN A 227 -6.44 12.31 -0.31
CA GLN A 227 -6.41 12.63 -1.75
C GLN A 227 -6.60 11.44 -2.68
N ARG A 228 -6.18 10.26 -2.24
CA ARG A 228 -6.25 9.05 -3.07
C ARG A 228 -7.71 8.67 -3.31
N CYS A 229 -7.99 8.08 -4.48
CA CYS A 229 -9.30 7.51 -4.80
C CYS A 229 -9.52 6.21 -4.01
N VAL A 230 -10.70 5.60 -4.16
CA VAL A 230 -10.89 4.20 -3.72
C VAL A 230 -9.95 3.27 -4.46
N GLN A 231 -9.59 2.14 -3.86
CA GLN A 231 -8.56 1.27 -4.45
C GLN A 231 -8.99 0.70 -5.83
N ASP A 232 -10.28 0.40 -6.00
CA ASP A 232 -10.85 -0.14 -7.24
C ASP A 232 -10.75 0.84 -8.43
N ASP A 233 -10.65 2.14 -8.15
CA ASP A 233 -10.54 3.21 -9.15
C ASP A 233 -9.07 3.52 -9.53
N LEU A 234 -8.10 2.81 -8.97
CA LEU A 234 -6.68 3.02 -9.27
C LEU A 234 -6.33 2.62 -10.71
N ASP A 235 -6.31 3.60 -11.61
CA ASP A 235 -5.78 3.44 -12.97
C ASP A 235 -4.38 4.04 -13.09
N ILE A 236 -3.34 3.22 -12.84
CA ILE A 236 -1.95 3.66 -13.03
C ILE A 236 -1.64 3.63 -14.54
N PRO A 237 -1.34 4.78 -15.18
CA PRO A 237 -1.13 4.85 -16.61
C PRO A 237 -0.05 3.88 -17.09
N LYS A 238 -0.38 3.07 -18.09
CA LYS A 238 0.59 2.15 -18.72
C LYS A 238 1.64 2.96 -19.47
N SER A 239 2.88 2.45 -19.50
CA SER A 239 3.98 3.07 -20.22
C SER A 239 3.63 3.30 -21.69
N LEU A 240 3.65 4.56 -22.12
CA LEU A 240 3.36 4.97 -23.50
C LEU A 240 4.34 4.37 -24.53
N THR A 241 5.48 3.87 -24.08
CA THR A 241 6.53 3.29 -24.93
C THR A 241 6.27 1.85 -25.36
N LYS A 242 5.29 1.14 -24.77
CA LYS A 242 4.83 -0.16 -25.29
C LYS A 242 3.74 0.06 -26.34
N LYS A 243 4.14 0.55 -27.50
CA LYS A 243 3.32 0.49 -28.71
C LYS A 243 3.22 -0.98 -29.11
N THR A 244 2.05 -1.59 -28.92
CA THR A 244 1.75 -2.94 -29.39
C THR A 244 2.07 -2.99 -30.88
N ALA A 245 2.92 -3.92 -31.32
CA ALA A 245 3.02 -4.23 -32.74
C ALA A 245 1.63 -4.64 -33.21
N VAL A 246 1.02 -3.83 -34.07
CA VAL A 246 -0.22 -4.18 -34.74
C VAL A 246 0.12 -5.44 -35.54
N ALA A 247 -0.49 -6.57 -35.18
CA ALA A 247 -0.47 -7.73 -36.04
C ALA A 247 -1.25 -7.33 -37.29
N ASP A 248 -0.54 -7.16 -38.41
CA ASP A 248 -1.15 -7.02 -39.72
C ASP A 248 -2.03 -8.26 -39.94
N SER A 249 -3.34 -8.06 -39.82
CA SER A 249 -4.33 -8.99 -40.36
C SER A 249 -4.18 -8.99 -41.88
N ALA A 250 -3.55 -10.02 -42.42
CA ALA A 250 -3.58 -10.28 -43.85
C ALA A 250 -5.04 -10.49 -44.29
N PRO A 251 -5.49 -9.90 -45.41
CA PRO A 251 -6.83 -10.11 -45.91
C PRO A 251 -6.94 -11.54 -46.47
N ALA A 252 -8.08 -12.16 -46.20
CA ALA A 252 -8.52 -13.36 -46.87
C ALA A 252 -8.78 -13.03 -48.34
N ASP A 253 -8.09 -13.70 -49.26
CA ASP A 253 -8.50 -13.76 -50.66
C ASP A 253 -9.04 -15.16 -50.97
N GLU A 254 -10.32 -15.15 -51.37
CA GLU A 254 -11.01 -16.19 -52.10
C GLU A 254 -10.16 -16.71 -53.27
N ASN A 255 -10.10 -18.03 -53.41
CA ASN A 255 -10.09 -18.64 -54.74
C ASN A 255 -10.79 -20.01 -54.67
N ALA A 256 -12.05 -20.01 -55.06
CA ALA A 256 -12.75 -21.21 -55.49
C ALA A 256 -12.35 -21.52 -56.94
N VAL A 257 -11.76 -22.70 -57.19
CA VAL A 257 -11.98 -23.44 -58.44
C VAL A 257 -12.00 -24.94 -58.13
N VAL A 258 -13.11 -25.56 -58.53
CA VAL A 258 -13.46 -26.98 -58.50
C VAL A 258 -12.68 -27.75 -59.57
N SER A 259 -12.22 -28.98 -59.29
CA SER A 259 -12.40 -30.09 -60.23
C SER A 259 -12.24 -31.45 -59.57
N SER A 260 -13.29 -32.25 -59.74
CA SER A 260 -13.45 -33.67 -59.46
C SER A 260 -12.58 -34.57 -60.35
N GLN A 261 -11.86 -35.52 -59.76
CA GLN A 261 -11.90 -36.97 -60.01
C GLN A 261 -10.94 -37.70 -59.05
#